data_AF-A0A1I3ZCH2-F1
#
_entry.id   AF-A0A1I3ZCH2-F1
#
_cell.length_a   1.000
_cell.length_b   1.000
_cell.length_c   1.000
_cell.angle_alpha   90.00
_cell.angle_beta   90.00
_cell.angle_gamma   90.00
#
_symmetry.space_group_name_H-M   'P 1'
#
loop_
_entity.id
_entity.type
_entity.pdbx_description
1 polymer ?
#
loop_
_entity_poly.entity_id
_entity_poly.type
_entity_poly.pdbx_seq_one_letter_code
_entity_poly.pdbx_strand_id
1 'polypeptide(L)' 'MSIQEELHQVEKELARLRSEAAELRRQVGEIGPTDAAERSTLITMADQQEALADELEGRRQALLQQAGGTDT' A
#
# COMPACT_ATOMS: atom_id res chain seq x y z
N MET A 1 -9.19 -2.86 -21.23
CA MET A 1 -9.36 -2.25 -19.89
C MET A 1 -9.19 -0.76 -20.07
N SER A 2 -10.14 0.06 -19.63
CA SER A 2 -10.05 1.52 -19.73
C SER A 2 -9.13 2.08 -18.63
N ILE A 3 -8.64 3.31 -18.82
CA ILE A 3 -7.82 4.00 -17.79
C ILE A 3 -8.60 4.14 -16.48
N GLN A 4 -9.92 4.35 -16.55
CA GLN A 4 -10.79 4.42 -15.36
C GLN A 4 -10.90 3.07 -14.64
N GLU A 5 -11.02 1.96 -15.38
CA GLU A 5 -11.03 0.62 -14.80
C GLU A 5 -9.69 0.30 -14.14
N GLU A 6 -8.58 0.63 -14.80
CA GLU A 6 -7.24 0.41 -14.25
C GLU A 6 -7.01 1.25 -12.98
N LEU A 7 -7.39 2.53 -13.01
CA LEU A 7 -7.30 3.43 -11.86
C LEU A 7 -8.11 2.89 -10.67
N HIS A 8 -9.33 2.41 -10.91
CA HIS A 8 -10.16 1.82 -9.86
C HIS A 8 -9.51 0.58 -9.23
N GLN A 9 -8.89 -0.29 -10.03
CA GLN A 9 -8.19 -1.46 -9.50
C GLN A 9 -6.97 -1.08 -8.68
N VAL A 10 -6.17 -0.12 -9.16
CA VAL A 10 -5.01 0.39 -8.43
C VAL A 10 -5.43 1.02 -7.10
N GLU A 11 -6.50 1.81 -7.07
CA GLU A 11 -7.01 2.43 -5.84
C GLU A 11 -7.51 1.39 -4.83
N LYS A 12 -8.17 0.33 -5.31
CA LYS A 12 -8.63 -0.78 -4.46
C LYS A 12 -7.45 -1.55 -3.86
N GLU A 13 -6.43 -1.85 -4.68
CA GLU A 13 -5.24 -2.56 -4.22
C GLU A 13 -4.42 -1.72 -3.24
N LEU A 14 -4.28 -0.42 -3.51
CA LEU A 14 -3.63 0.54 -2.62
C LEU A 14 -4.31 0.62 -1.25
N ALA A 15 -5.65 0.68 -1.23
CA ALA A 15 -6.41 0.66 0.02
C ALA A 15 -6.18 -0.63 0.81
N ARG A 16 -6.09 -1.77 0.11
CA ARG A 16 -5.79 -3.07 0.73
C ARG A 16 -4.40 -3.09 1.36
N LEU A 17 -3.36 -2.72 0.62
CA LEU A 17 -1.98 -2.72 1.13
C LEU A 17 -1.81 -1.80 2.34
N ARG A 18 -2.41 -0.60 2.30
CA ARG A 18 -2.40 0.33 3.44
C ARG A 18 -3.10 -0.24 4.67
N SER A 19 -4.22 -0.94 4.48
CA SER A 19 -4.91 -1.62 5.57
C SER A 19 -4.06 -2.75 6.16
N GLU A 20 -3.39 -3.54 5.32
CA GLU A 20 -2.50 -4.64 5.75
C GLU A 20 -1.28 -4.11 6.50
N ALA A 21 -0.65 -3.04 6.01
CA ALA A 21 0.46 -2.37 6.70
C ALA A 21 0.03 -1.84 8.09
N ALA A 22 -1.10 -1.14 8.16
CA ALA A 22 -1.63 -0.61 9.42
C ALA A 22 -1.94 -1.72 10.44
N GLU A 23 -2.49 -2.83 9.98
CA GLU A 23 -2.76 -4.02 10.78
C GLU A 23 -1.46 -4.63 11.35
N LEU A 24 -0.43 -4.78 10.53
CA LEU A 24 0.89 -5.27 10.97
C LEU A 24 1.53 -4.32 11.99
N ARG A 25 1.44 -3.00 11.77
CA ARG A 25 1.92 -2.00 12.74
C ARG A 25 1.15 -2.06 14.07
N ARG A 26 -0.15 -2.36 14.05
CA ARG A 26 -0.95 -2.56 15.26
C ARG A 26 -0.44 -3.78 16.03
N GLN A 27 -0.23 -4.90 15.35
CA GLN A 27 0.30 -6.13 15.96
C GLN A 27 1.69 -5.91 16.57
N VAL A 28 2.57 -5.12 15.93
CA VAL A 28 3.87 -4.70 16.52
C VAL A 28 3.72 -4.01 17.87
N GLY A 29 2.65 -3.23 18.07
CA GLY A 29 2.35 -2.57 19.34
C GLY A 29 1.76 -3.50 20.41
N GLU A 30 1.21 -4.64 20.00
CA GLU A 30 0.63 -5.66 20.88
C GLU A 30 1.68 -6.71 21.33
N ILE A 31 2.80 -6.83 20.60
CA ILE A 31 3.90 -7.75 20.94
C ILE A 31 4.62 -7.32 22.24
N GLY A 32 4.77 -8.29 23.14
CA GLY A 32 5.46 -8.12 24.41
C GLY A 32 6.97 -7.86 24.25
N PRO A 33 7.62 -7.30 25.28
CA PRO A 33 9.03 -6.90 25.23
C PRO A 33 10.02 -8.08 25.05
N THR A 34 9.58 -9.32 25.26
CA THR A 34 10.41 -10.53 25.15
C THR A 34 10.48 -11.12 23.75
N ASP A 35 9.62 -10.70 22.82
CA ASP A 35 9.47 -11.32 21.50
C ASP A 35 10.07 -10.44 20.39
N ALA A 36 11.32 -9.99 20.60
CA ALA A 36 12.00 -9.04 19.71
C ALA A 36 12.13 -9.54 18.26
N ALA A 37 12.31 -10.85 18.04
CA ALA A 37 12.41 -11.44 16.72
C ALA A 37 11.08 -11.38 15.95
N GLU A 38 9.96 -11.68 16.62
CA GLU A 38 8.63 -11.59 16.05
C GLU A 38 8.29 -10.13 15.72
N ARG A 39 8.60 -9.21 16.65
CA ARG A 39 8.45 -7.77 16.43
C ARG A 39 9.22 -7.28 15.20
N SER A 40 10.47 -7.69 15.05
CA SER A 40 11.29 -7.34 13.89
C SER A 40 10.72 -7.88 12.58
N THR A 41 10.13 -9.07 12.61
CA THR A 41 9.50 -9.70 11.44
C THR A 41 8.28 -8.91 11.00
N LEU A 42 7.38 -8.56 11.92
CA LEU A 42 6.18 -7.77 11.61
C LEU A 42 6.52 -6.36 11.11
N ILE A 43 7.55 -5.71 11.68
CA ILE A 43 8.04 -4.43 11.18
C ILE A 43 8.50 -4.56 9.72
N THR A 44 9.33 -5.57 9.42
CA THR A 44 9.83 -5.81 8.06
C THR A 44 8.68 -6.06 7.09
N MET A 45 7.67 -6.81 7.50
CA MET A 45 6.47 -7.05 6.68
C MET A 45 5.69 -5.76 6.45
N ALA A 46 5.50 -4.92 7.47
CA ALA A 46 4.81 -3.64 7.32
C ALA A 46 5.56 -2.71 6.35
N ASP A 47 6.87 -2.61 6.48
CA ASP A 47 7.73 -1.81 5.61
C ASP A 47 7.63 -2.29 4.14
N GLN A 48 7.54 -3.61 3.91
CA GLN A 48 7.33 -4.17 2.57
C GLN A 48 5.97 -3.80 1.98
N GLN A 49 4.88 -3.85 2.76
CA GLN A 49 3.56 -3.44 2.28
C GLN A 49 3.50 -1.94 1.98
N GLU A 50 4.18 -1.12 2.79
CA GLU A 50 4.30 0.33 2.56
C GLU A 50 5.07 0.62 1.26
N ALA A 51 6.18 -0.06 0.99
CA ALA A 51 6.94 0.10 -0.24
C ALA A 51 6.12 -0.26 -1.50
N LEU A 52 5.34 -1.35 -1.45
CA LEU A 52 4.44 -1.73 -2.55
C LEU A 52 3.32 -0.70 -2.74
N ALA A 53 2.80 -0.13 -1.64
CA ALA A 53 1.79 0.93 -1.70
C ALA A 53 2.34 2.20 -2.36
N ASP A 54 3.59 2.57 -2.08
CA ASP A 54 4.25 3.72 -2.70
C ASP A 54 4.44 3.53 -4.22
N GLU A 55 4.82 2.33 -4.67
CA GLU A 55 4.89 2.00 -6.10
C GLU A 55 3.52 2.12 -6.79
N LEU A 56 2.46 1.60 -6.16
CA LEU A 56 1.09 1.73 -6.68
C LEU A 56 0.58 3.16 -6.66
N GLU A 57 0.94 3.98 -5.67
CA GLU A 57 0.60 5.40 -5.66
C GLU A 57 1.28 6.13 -6.84
N GLY A 58 2.53 5.80 -7.15
CA GLY A 58 3.21 6.30 -8.35
C GLY A 58 2.46 5.94 -9.65
N ARG A 59 2.02 4.69 -9.77
CA ARG A 59 1.19 4.24 -10.91
C ARG A 59 -0.15 4.97 -10.96
N ARG A 60 -0.82 5.13 -9.82
CA ARG A 60 -2.08 5.87 -9.68
C ARG A 60 -1.93 7.30 -10.19
N GLN A 61 -0.87 7.98 -9.78
CA GLN A 61 -0.57 9.34 -10.24
C GLN A 61 -0.35 9.39 -11.76
N ALA A 62 0.41 8.44 -12.33
CA ALA A 62 0.61 8.36 -13.77
C ALA A 62 -0.71 8.13 -14.55
N LEU A 63 -1.62 7.31 -14.02
CA LEU A 63 -2.93 7.07 -14.62
C LEU A 63 -3.83 8.31 -14.54
N LEU A 64 -3.82 9.02 -13.41
CA LEU A 64 -4.55 10.29 -13.26
C LEU A 64 -4.07 11.36 -14.25
N GLN A 65 -2.76 11.47 -14.46
CA GLN A 65 -2.20 12.40 -15.46
C GLN A 65 -2.64 12.03 -16.88
N GLN A 66 -2.67 10.74 -17.21
CA GLN A 66 -3.15 10.27 -18.51
C GLN A 66 -4.65 10.54 -18.70
N ALA A 67 -5.47 10.28 -17.67
CA ALA A 67 -6.90 10.54 -17.72
C ALA A 67 -7.23 12.03 -17.87
N GLY A 68 -6.49 12.91 -17.18
CA GLY A 68 -6.65 14.37 -17.30
C GLY A 68 -6.03 14.97 -18.57
N GLY A 69 -5.06 14.29 -19.18
CA GLY A 69 -4.44 14.69 -20.45
C GLY A 69 -5.25 14.31 -21.69
N THR A 70 -6.27 13.46 -21.56
CA THR A 70 -7.20 13.08 -22.65
C THR A 70 -8.32 14.07 -22.94
N ASP A 71 -8.38 15.22 -22.24
CA ASP A 71 -9.39 16.28 -22.39
C ASP A 71 -8.91 17.53 -23.19
N THR A 72 -7.85 17.41 -24.00
CA THR A 72 -7.40 18.44 -24.97
C THR A 72 -7.14 17.84 -26.34
#